data_AF-A0A1G7YPT2-F1
#
_entry.id   AF-A0A1G7YPT2-F1
#
_cell.length_a   1.000
_cell.length_b   1.000
_cell.length_c   1.000
_cell.angle_alpha   90.00
_cell.angle_beta   90.00
_cell.angle_gamma   90.00
#
_symmetry.space_group_name_H-M   'P 1'
#
loop_
_entity.id
_entity.type
_entity.pdbx_description
1 polymer ?
#
loop_
_entity_poly.entity_id
_entity_poly.type
_entity_poly.pdbx_seq_one_letter_code
_entity_poly.pdbx_strand_id
1 'polypeptide(L)'
;MVALATIAAHGVGNTVVTSAIYRRRVPEVLFDVRWPDGSRQTFYSPSLIVEEHFHAGSVYPVAEFVDTSRTCMRIADQRVRQKYGFGCAQSVATMAGIEQAAARFAATDQVTLESFRR
;
A
#
# COMPACT_ATOMS: atom_id res chain seq x y z
N MET A 1 16.04 10.19 -34.80
CA MET A 1 15.02 9.19 -34.42
C MET A 1 15.68 8.14 -33.55
N VAL A 2 15.25 8.10 -32.29
CA VAL A 2 15.47 7.07 -31.25
C VAL A 2 16.93 6.67 -30.96
N ALA A 3 17.56 7.38 -30.01
CA ALA A 3 18.72 6.87 -29.30
C ALA A 3 18.23 6.11 -28.06
N LEU A 4 18.45 4.79 -28.06
CA LEU A 4 18.50 3.96 -26.86
C LEU A 4 19.61 4.49 -25.94
N ALA A 5 19.27 4.77 -24.69
CA ALA A 5 20.26 4.90 -23.61
C ALA A 5 19.91 3.89 -22.51
N THR A 6 20.53 2.72 -22.60
CA THR A 6 20.72 1.79 -21.50
C THR A 6 21.56 2.50 -20.43
N ILE A 7 21.01 2.73 -19.25
CA ILE A 7 21.80 3.06 -18.06
C ILE A 7 21.68 1.90 -17.09
N ALA A 8 22.82 1.22 -16.93
CA ALA A 8 23.05 0.17 -15.96
C ALA A 8 22.92 0.70 -14.52
N ALA A 9 22.50 -0.19 -13.64
CA ALA A 9 22.30 0.04 -12.22
C ALA A 9 23.57 0.55 -11.51
N HIS A 10 23.43 1.66 -10.79
CA HIS A 10 24.32 2.03 -9.68
C HIS A 10 23.51 2.62 -8.53
N GLY A 11 23.65 2.00 -7.35
CA GLY A 11 23.72 2.72 -6.08
C GLY A 11 22.41 2.98 -5.33
N VAL A 12 22.07 2.03 -4.46
CA VAL A 12 21.39 2.21 -3.16
C VAL A 12 21.56 3.64 -2.62
N GLY A 13 20.54 4.50 -2.77
CA GLY A 13 20.60 5.89 -2.28
C GLY A 13 19.30 6.66 -2.38
N ASN A 14 18.43 6.35 -3.34
CA ASN A 14 17.20 7.11 -3.56
C ASN A 14 15.98 6.62 -2.75
N THR A 15 15.94 5.34 -2.36
CA THR A 15 14.79 4.77 -1.63
C THR A 15 14.65 5.35 -0.22
N VAL A 16 15.77 5.66 0.44
CA VAL A 16 15.78 6.11 1.84
C VAL A 16 15.37 7.59 1.96
N VAL A 17 15.77 8.43 1.00
CA VAL A 17 15.48 9.88 1.03
C VAL A 17 14.01 10.16 0.72
N THR A 18 13.40 9.46 -0.26
CA THR A 18 11.97 9.60 -0.57
C THR A 18 11.09 9.20 0.62
N SER A 19 11.42 8.09 1.29
CA SER A 19 10.65 7.62 2.47
C SER A 19 10.70 8.59 3.64
N ALA A 20 11.83 9.26 3.89
CA ALA A 20 12.00 10.15 5.04
C ALA A 20 11.31 11.52 4.86
N ILE A 21 11.29 12.06 3.64
CA ILE A 21 10.59 13.33 3.34
C ILE A 21 9.07 13.11 3.34
N TYR A 22 8.62 11.95 2.84
CA TYR A 22 7.23 11.50 2.88
C TYR A 22 6.70 11.48 4.32
N ARG A 23 7.45 10.87 5.24
CA ARG A 23 7.09 10.68 6.64
C ARG A 23 6.77 11.95 7.44
N ARG A 24 7.28 13.12 7.00
CA ARG A 24 7.29 14.34 7.82
C ARG A 24 6.11 15.28 7.60
N ARG A 25 5.27 15.08 6.57
CA ARG A 25 4.20 16.04 6.19
C ARG A 25 2.91 15.43 5.61
N VAL A 26 2.82 14.12 5.42
CA VAL A 26 1.59 13.44 4.97
C VAL A 26 1.14 12.47 6.05
N PRO A 27 -0.18 12.42 6.33
CA PRO A 27 -0.67 11.52 7.35
C PRO A 27 -0.53 10.09 6.83
N GLU A 28 0.28 9.30 7.51
CA GLU A 28 0.54 7.91 7.20
C GLU A 28 -0.15 7.00 8.22
N VAL A 29 -0.45 5.78 7.81
CA VAL A 29 -1.02 4.78 8.70
C VAL A 29 -0.54 3.39 8.29
N LEU A 30 -0.20 2.59 9.30
CA LEU A 30 0.00 1.15 9.17
C LEU A 30 -1.33 0.47 9.52
N PHE A 31 -1.73 -0.53 8.75
CA PHE A 31 -2.90 -1.33 9.06
C PHE A 31 -2.53 -2.80 9.14
N ASP A 32 -3.01 -3.44 10.20
CA ASP A 32 -2.74 -4.85 10.49
C ASP A 32 -3.91 -5.68 10.01
N VAL A 33 -3.59 -6.76 9.30
CA VAL A 33 -4.59 -7.73 8.83
C VAL A 33 -4.24 -9.13 9.30
N ARG A 34 -5.28 -9.93 9.51
CA ARG A 34 -5.18 -11.36 9.74
C ARG A 34 -5.85 -12.09 8.58
N TRP A 35 -5.05 -12.88 7.89
CA TRP A 35 -5.44 -13.70 6.75
C TRP A 35 -6.22 -14.95 7.18
N PRO A 36 -6.89 -15.65 6.23
CA PRO A 36 -7.66 -16.86 6.52
C PRO A 36 -6.88 -17.99 7.22
N ASP A 37 -5.58 -18.10 6.93
CA ASP A 37 -4.66 -19.06 7.57
C ASP A 37 -4.23 -18.65 8.99
N GLY A 38 -4.71 -17.51 9.49
CA GLY A 38 -4.31 -16.93 10.76
C GLY A 38 -2.99 -16.15 10.71
N SER A 39 -2.30 -16.11 9.56
CA SER A 39 -1.10 -15.29 9.41
C SER A 39 -1.45 -13.81 9.52
N ARG A 40 -0.57 -13.05 10.19
CA ARG A 40 -0.71 -11.60 10.35
C ARG A 40 0.27 -10.86 9.46
N GLN A 41 -0.19 -9.76 8.90
CA GLN A 41 0.64 -8.90 8.07
C GLN A 41 0.29 -7.44 8.28
N THR A 42 1.30 -6.58 8.18
CA THR A 42 1.13 -5.13 8.29
C THR A 42 1.38 -4.50 6.93
N PHE A 43 0.50 -3.61 6.52
CA PHE A 43 0.62 -2.85 5.29
C PHE A 43 0.70 -1.35 5.59
N TYR A 44 1.35 -0.63 4.68
CA TYR A 44 1.57 0.80 4.78
C TYR A 44 0.63 1.57 3.86
N SER A 45 -0.05 2.57 4.40
CA SER A 45 -0.79 3.55 3.60
C SER A 45 -0.17 4.94 3.75
N PRO A 46 0.21 5.57 2.63
CA PRO A 46 0.65 6.96 2.59
C PRO A 46 -0.46 8.00 2.87
N SER A 47 -1.67 7.57 3.23
CA SER A 47 -2.84 8.41 3.48
C SER A 47 -3.80 7.74 4.46
N LEU A 48 -4.62 8.51 5.19
CA LEU A 48 -5.69 7.97 6.05
C LEU A 48 -6.92 7.48 5.26
N ILE A 49 -6.90 7.52 3.91
CA ILE A 49 -8.00 7.04 3.07
C ILE A 49 -8.42 5.59 3.40
N VAL A 50 -7.47 4.75 3.85
CA VAL A 50 -7.77 3.38 4.26
C VAL A 50 -8.70 3.32 5.48
N GLU A 51 -8.66 4.30 6.37
CA GLU A 51 -9.58 4.40 7.51
C GLU A 51 -10.97 4.94 7.11
N GLU A 52 -11.09 5.57 5.94
CA GLU A 52 -12.38 6.00 5.36
C GLU A 52 -13.11 4.83 4.69
N HIS A 53 -12.37 3.82 4.20
CA HIS A 53 -12.91 2.66 3.47
C HIS A 53 -12.99 1.37 4.29
N PHE A 54 -12.17 1.25 5.34
CA PHE A 54 -12.16 0.07 6.18
C PHE A 54 -12.35 0.41 7.66
N HIS A 55 -12.82 -0.59 8.41
CA HIS A 55 -13.02 -0.49 9.84
C HIS A 55 -12.18 -1.54 10.58
N ALA A 56 -11.50 -1.12 11.63
CA ALA A 56 -10.78 -2.04 12.51
C ALA A 56 -11.76 -3.01 13.19
N GLY A 57 -11.35 -4.26 13.33
CA GLY A 57 -12.16 -5.39 13.79
C GLY A 57 -13.13 -5.96 12.75
N SER A 58 -13.22 -5.38 11.55
CA SER A 58 -14.14 -5.87 10.50
C SER A 58 -13.52 -6.96 9.64
N VAL A 59 -14.40 -7.78 9.06
CA VAL A 59 -14.05 -8.92 8.20
C VAL A 59 -14.54 -8.64 6.80
N TYR A 60 -13.69 -8.88 5.81
CA TYR A 60 -13.96 -8.65 4.40
C TYR A 60 -13.65 -9.92 3.60
N PRO A 61 -14.38 -10.21 2.52
CA PRO A 61 -13.93 -11.14 1.50
C PRO A 61 -12.56 -10.72 0.95
N VAL A 62 -11.67 -11.67 0.67
CA VAL A 62 -10.33 -11.39 0.13
C VAL A 62 -10.42 -10.54 -1.14
N ALA A 63 -11.36 -10.84 -2.05
CA ALA A 63 -11.52 -10.05 -3.27
C ALA A 63 -11.92 -8.58 -2.99
N GLU A 64 -12.90 -8.37 -2.11
CA GLU A 64 -13.35 -7.02 -1.73
C GLU A 64 -12.23 -6.23 -1.05
N PHE A 65 -11.46 -6.89 -0.17
CA PHE A 65 -10.30 -6.30 0.46
C PHE A 65 -9.26 -5.84 -0.56
N VAL A 66 -8.91 -6.70 -1.53
CA VAL A 66 -7.93 -6.36 -2.59
C VAL A 66 -8.42 -5.19 -3.44
N ASP A 67 -9.68 -5.19 -3.87
CA ASP A 67 -10.25 -4.14 -4.72
C ASP A 67 -10.37 -2.80 -3.99
N THR A 68 -10.76 -2.85 -2.71
CA THR A 68 -10.84 -1.67 -1.86
C THR A 68 -9.44 -1.12 -1.58
N SER A 69 -8.46 -1.96 -1.26
CA SER A 69 -7.06 -1.56 -1.11
C SER A 69 -6.51 -0.92 -2.38
N ARG A 70 -6.83 -1.46 -3.57
CA ARG A 70 -6.44 -0.88 -4.87
C ARG A 70 -6.97 0.54 -5.02
N THR A 71 -8.23 0.75 -4.67
CA THR A 71 -8.87 2.07 -4.69
C THR A 71 -8.19 3.03 -3.72
N CYS A 72 -7.95 2.61 -2.47
CA CYS A 72 -7.25 3.40 -1.46
C CYS A 72 -5.85 3.80 -1.91
N MET A 73 -5.05 2.87 -2.43
CA MET A 73 -3.67 3.14 -2.85
C MET A 73 -3.61 4.08 -4.06
N ARG A 74 -4.57 3.99 -4.99
CA ARG A 74 -4.71 4.96 -6.09
C ARG A 74 -5.03 6.36 -5.59
N ILE A 75 -5.97 6.49 -4.63
CA ILE A 75 -6.32 7.80 -4.05
C ILE A 75 -5.14 8.36 -3.26
N ALA A 76 -4.44 7.53 -2.50
CA ALA A 76 -3.26 7.93 -1.76
C ALA A 76 -2.18 8.47 -2.72
N ASP A 77 -1.85 7.74 -3.78
CA ASP A 77 -0.88 8.19 -4.80
C ASP A 77 -1.29 9.52 -5.46
N GLN A 78 -2.57 9.70 -5.77
CA GLN A 78 -3.09 10.96 -6.31
C GLN A 78 -2.88 12.12 -5.34
N ARG A 79 -3.19 11.95 -4.05
CA ARG A 79 -2.98 12.97 -3.00
C ARG A 79 -1.49 13.33 -2.87
N VAL A 80 -0.61 12.35 -2.97
CA VAL A 80 0.86 12.54 -2.95
C VAL A 80 1.35 13.33 -4.15
N ARG A 81 0.92 12.91 -5.33
CA ARG A 81 1.33 13.55 -6.58
C ARG A 81 0.87 14.99 -6.65
N GLN A 82 -0.34 15.29 -6.17
CA GLN A 82 -0.85 16.66 -6.06
C GLN A 82 0.00 17.52 -5.11
N LYS A 83 0.48 16.94 -4.01
CA LYS A 83 1.24 17.67 -2.99
C LYS A 83 2.72 17.85 -3.32
N TYR A 84 3.33 16.87 -4.01
CA TYR A 84 4.79 16.81 -4.18
C TYR A 84 5.25 16.71 -5.64
N GLY A 85 4.35 16.50 -6.60
CA GLY A 85 4.68 16.47 -8.03
C GLY A 85 5.22 15.14 -8.56
N PHE A 86 5.37 14.10 -7.72
CA PHE A 86 5.91 12.79 -8.09
C PHE A 86 5.03 11.64 -7.57
N GLY A 87 5.07 10.49 -8.26
CA GLY A 87 4.34 9.27 -7.85
C GLY A 87 4.99 8.55 -6.66
N CYS A 88 4.18 7.80 -5.93
CA CYS A 88 4.54 7.15 -4.68
C CYS A 88 4.92 5.68 -4.88
N ALA A 89 6.22 5.35 -4.77
CA ALA A 89 6.69 3.97 -4.79
C ALA A 89 6.13 3.11 -3.64
N GLN A 90 5.74 3.74 -2.52
CA GLN A 90 5.16 3.06 -1.37
C GLN A 90 3.78 2.47 -1.67
N SER A 91 2.89 3.20 -2.35
CA SER A 91 1.57 2.69 -2.75
C SER A 91 1.69 1.46 -3.66
N VAL A 92 2.66 1.46 -4.57
CA VAL A 92 2.94 0.32 -5.46
C VAL A 92 3.44 -0.88 -4.66
N ALA A 93 4.40 -0.67 -3.75
CA ALA A 93 4.94 -1.73 -2.91
C ALA A 93 3.86 -2.35 -2.00
N THR A 94 3.01 -1.53 -1.40
CA THR A 94 1.87 -1.99 -0.59
C THR A 94 0.92 -2.85 -1.40
N MET A 95 0.49 -2.39 -2.59
CA MET A 95 -0.40 -3.18 -3.44
C MET A 95 0.21 -4.52 -3.85
N ALA A 96 1.48 -4.53 -4.25
CA ALA A 96 2.17 -5.76 -4.61
C ALA A 96 2.21 -6.76 -3.44
N GLY A 97 2.45 -6.28 -2.22
CA GLY A 97 2.41 -7.12 -1.02
C GLY A 97 1.02 -7.69 -0.72
N ILE A 98 -0.03 -6.89 -0.90
CA ILE A 98 -1.43 -7.32 -0.72
C ILE A 98 -1.80 -8.39 -1.76
N GLU A 99 -1.49 -8.15 -3.03
CA GLU A 99 -1.78 -9.09 -4.12
C GLU A 99 -1.03 -10.42 -3.94
N GLN A 100 0.26 -10.36 -3.57
CA GLN A 100 1.07 -11.54 -3.30
C GLN A 100 0.49 -12.37 -2.14
N ALA A 101 0.07 -11.72 -1.06
CA ALA A 101 -0.49 -12.41 0.09
C ALA A 101 -1.88 -13.00 -0.20
N ALA A 102 -2.72 -12.25 -0.92
CA ALA A 102 -4.08 -12.65 -1.31
C ALA A 102 -4.09 -13.84 -2.28
N ALA A 103 -3.06 -14.00 -3.12
CA ALA A 103 -2.95 -15.11 -4.09
C ALA A 103 -2.95 -16.52 -3.45
N ARG A 104 -2.78 -16.60 -2.12
CA ARG A 104 -2.80 -17.86 -1.36
C ARG A 104 -4.21 -18.32 -0.97
N PHE A 105 -5.23 -17.48 -1.17
CA PHE A 105 -6.58 -17.67 -0.63
C PHE A 105 -7.64 -17.59 -1.74
N ALA A 106 -8.82 -18.16 -1.48
CA ALA A 106 -9.96 -17.98 -2.35
C ALA A 106 -10.53 -16.56 -2.22
N ALA A 107 -11.12 -16.05 -3.30
CA ALA A 107 -11.76 -14.73 -3.34
C ALA A 107 -12.83 -14.53 -2.25
N THR A 108 -13.50 -15.61 -1.86
CA THR A 108 -14.57 -15.64 -0.85
C THR A 108 -14.06 -15.89 0.57
N ASP A 109 -12.77 -16.20 0.75
CA ASP A 109 -12.20 -16.36 2.08
C ASP A 109 -12.20 -15.02 2.82
N GLN A 110 -12.08 -15.08 4.14
CA GLN A 110 -12.24 -13.92 5.01
C GLN A 110 -10.91 -13.40 5.54
N VAL A 111 -10.63 -12.13 5.28
CA VAL A 111 -9.53 -11.38 5.90
C VAL A 111 -10.10 -10.43 6.94
N THR A 112 -9.48 -10.40 8.12
CA THR A 112 -9.85 -9.47 9.19
C THR A 112 -8.90 -8.28 9.18
N LEU A 113 -9.43 -7.05 9.14
CA LEU A 113 -8.63 -5.86 9.44
C LEU A 113 -8.59 -5.68 10.96
N GLU A 114 -7.44 -5.93 11.58
CA GLU A 114 -7.32 -5.97 13.05
C GLU A 114 -7.16 -4.57 13.66
N SER A 115 -6.26 -3.74 13.14
CA SER A 115 -6.00 -2.43 13.74
C SER A 115 -5.37 -1.42 12.78
N PHE A 116 -5.43 -0.14 13.14
CA PHE A 116 -4.69 0.97 12.52
C PHE A 116 -3.67 1.54 13.51
N ARG A 117 -2.45 1.83 13.04
CA ARG A 117 -1.34 2.36 13.84
C ARG A 117 -0.68 3.54 13.13
N ARG A 118 -0.33 4.58 13.88
CA ARG A 118 0.26 5.83 13.37
C ARG A 118 1.57 6.14 14.08
#